data_AF-A0A098TBV0-F1
#
_entry.id   AF-A0A098TBV0-F1
#
_cell.length_a   1.000
_cell.length_b   1.000
_cell.length_c   1.000
_cell.angle_alpha   90.00
_cell.angle_beta   90.00
_cell.angle_gamma   90.00
#
_symmetry.space_group_name_H-M   'P 1'
#
loop_
_entity.id
_entity.type
_entity.pdbx_description
1 polymer ?
#
loop_
_entity_poly.entity_id
_entity_poly.type
_entity_poly.pdbx_seq_one_letter_code
_entity_poly.pdbx_strand_id
1 'polypeptide(L)' 'RPIHIEIDGGVTPATAPLVAAAGADVLVAGSAVFRGAGEEDWAENISAIRLAAQAAL' A
#
# COMPACT_ATOMS: atom_id res chain seq x y z
N ARG A 1 3.46 5.64 -24.52
CA ARG A 1 3.92 6.25 -23.24
C ARG A 1 3.59 5.26 -22.12
N PRO A 2 4.46 5.05 -21.12
CA PRO A 2 4.13 4.22 -19.96
C PRO A 2 2.89 4.79 -19.26
N ILE A 3 2.00 3.91 -18.81
CA ILE A 3 0.80 4.26 -18.04
C ILE A 3 0.97 3.66 -16.65
N HIS A 4 0.83 4.51 -15.63
CA HIS A 4 0.77 4.09 -14.23
C HIS A 4 -0.69 3.83 -13.85
N ILE A 5 -0.92 2.81 -13.02
CA ILE A 5 -2.22 2.41 -12.50
C ILE A 5 -2.22 2.68 -11.00
N GLU A 6 -3.05 3.63 -10.58
CA GLU A 6 -3.27 3.99 -9.18
C GLU A 6 -4.52 3.31 -8.62
N ILE A 7 -4.40 2.76 -7.42
CA ILE A 7 -5.56 2.32 -6.63
C ILE A 7 -5.67 3.17 -5.37
N ASP A 8 -6.78 3.90 -5.27
CA ASP A 8 -7.13 4.74 -4.13
C ASP A 8 -8.26 4.13 -3.30
N GLY A 9 -7.93 3.81 -2.06
CA GLY A 9 -8.87 3.25 -1.08
C GLY A 9 -8.75 1.74 -0.92
N GLY A 10 -9.02 1.27 0.30
CA GLY A 10 -8.97 -0.15 0.64
C GLY A 10 -7.58 -0.78 0.64
N VAL A 11 -6.50 -0.01 0.47
CA VAL A 11 -5.12 -0.49 0.52
C VAL A 11 -4.68 -0.69 1.97
N THR A 12 -4.28 -1.93 2.28
CA THR A 12 -3.80 -2.43 3.58
C THR A 12 -2.71 -3.48 3.33
N PRO A 13 -1.97 -3.96 4.33
CA PRO A 13 -1.01 -5.06 4.13
C PRO A 13 -1.66 -6.32 3.53
N ALA A 14 -2.95 -6.57 3.78
CA ALA A 14 -3.66 -7.73 3.23
C ALA A 14 -4.10 -7.54 1.77
N THR A 15 -4.33 -6.31 1.33
CA THR A 15 -4.89 -5.99 0.00
C THR A 15 -3.86 -5.42 -0.98
N ALA A 16 -2.75 -4.86 -0.48
CA ALA A 16 -1.65 -4.35 -1.29
C ALA A 16 -1.05 -5.40 -2.27
N PRO A 17 -0.87 -6.68 -1.88
CA PRO A 17 -0.44 -7.73 -2.81
C PRO A 17 -1.41 -7.93 -3.98
N LEU A 18 -2.72 -7.82 -3.72
CA LEU A 18 -3.77 -8.09 -4.71
C LEU A 18 -3.78 -7.05 -5.82
N VAL A 19 -3.67 -5.77 -5.45
CA VAL A 19 -3.65 -4.67 -6.42
C VAL A 19 -2.34 -4.61 -7.18
N ALA A 20 -1.21 -4.92 -6.53
CA ALA A 20 0.09 -5.03 -7.20
C ALA A 20 0.08 -6.15 -8.25
N ALA A 21 -0.41 -7.35 -7.89
CA ALA A 21 -0.56 -8.46 -8.81
C ALA A 21 -1.53 -8.17 -9.97
N ALA A 22 -2.50 -7.27 -9.78
CA ALA A 22 -3.42 -6.79 -10.81
C ALA A 22 -2.80 -5.72 -11.75
N GLY A 23 -1.55 -5.30 -11.50
CA GLY A 23 -0.83 -4.33 -12.33
C GLY A 23 -0.84 -2.90 -11.82
N ALA A 24 -1.31 -2.66 -10.59
CA ALA A 24 -1.14 -1.35 -9.94
C ALA A 24 0.31 -1.11 -9.56
N ASP A 25 0.83 0.07 -9.89
CA ASP A 25 2.18 0.51 -9.54
C ASP A 25 2.18 1.77 -8.65
N VAL A 26 1.01 2.35 -8.40
CA VAL A 26 0.79 3.41 -7.42
C VAL A 26 -0.33 2.99 -6.45
N LEU A 27 -0.05 3.07 -5.15
CA LEU A 27 -0.97 2.65 -4.09
C LEU A 27 -1.22 3.81 -3.13
N VAL A 28 -2.48 4.16 -2.91
CA VAL A 28 -2.88 5.22 -1.97
C VAL A 28 -3.57 4.60 -0.76
N ALA A 29 -2.98 4.84 0.42
CA ALA A 29 -3.44 4.32 1.69
C ALA A 29 -3.52 5.43 2.74
N GLY A 30 -4.74 5.85 3.09
CA GLY A 30 -4.97 6.85 4.15
C GLY A 30 -5.13 6.18 5.51
N SER A 31 -6.30 5.59 5.77
CA SER A 31 -6.65 5.02 7.08
C SER A 31 -5.72 3.89 7.54
N ALA A 32 -5.13 3.14 6.60
CA ALA A 32 -4.16 2.11 6.93
C ALA A 32 -2.80 2.68 7.35
N VAL A 33 -2.38 3.82 6.79
CA VAL A 33 -1.13 4.51 7.18
C VAL A 33 -1.30 5.19 8.53
N PHE A 34 -2.39 5.96 8.70
CA PHE A 34 -2.58 6.80 9.89
C PHE A 34 -3.26 6.10 11.08
N ARG A 35 -3.38 4.76 11.03
CA ARG A 35 -3.83 3.98 12.19
C ARG A 35 -2.74 3.99 13.26
N GLY A 36 -3.12 4.25 14.51
CA GLY A 36 -2.19 4.31 15.65
C GLY A 36 -2.05 5.73 16.19
N ALA A 37 -1.05 5.94 17.04
CA ALA A 37 -0.87 7.16 17.83
C ALA A 37 0.56 7.72 17.71
N GLY A 38 1.10 7.79 16.48
CA GLY A 38 2.32 8.57 16.23
C GLY A 38 3.11 8.14 15.01
N GLU A 39 4.23 8.83 14.80
CA GLU A 39 5.12 8.61 13.65
C GLU A 39 5.67 7.18 13.56
N GLU A 40 5.92 6.53 14.70
CA GLU A 40 6.41 5.14 14.75
C GLU A 40 5.39 4.16 14.16
N ASP A 41 4.13 4.24 14.60
CA ASP A 41 3.04 3.42 14.06
C ASP A 41 2.85 3.65 12.55
N TRP A 42 2.92 4.91 12.11
CA TRP A 42 2.78 5.24 10.68
C TRP A 42 3.92 4.68 9.85
N ALA A 43 5.16 4.76 10.36
CA ALA A 43 6.33 4.20 9.70
C ALA A 43 6.24 2.68 9.58
N GLU A 44 5.77 1.99 10.63
CA GLU A 44 5.51 0.55 10.61
C GLU A 44 4.43 0.20 9.58
N ASN A 45 3.30 0.91 9.60
CA ASN A 45 2.20 0.70 8.66
C ASN A 45 2.63 0.89 7.20
N ILE A 46 3.37 1.97 6.90
CA ILE A 46 3.90 2.24 5.55
C ILE A 46 4.82 1.11 5.12
N SER A 47 5.71 0.66 6.01
CA SER A 47 6.65 -0.43 5.73
C SER A 47 5.92 -1.74 5.45
N ALA A 48 4.90 -2.07 6.25
CA ALA A 48 4.09 -3.26 6.05
C ALA A 48 3.36 -3.27 4.70
N ILE A 49 2.75 -2.14 4.31
CA ILE A 49 2.07 -2.00 3.01
C ILE A 49 3.07 -2.17 1.85
N ARG A 50 4.24 -1.53 1.94
CA ARG A 50 5.28 -1.63 0.90
C ARG A 50 5.82 -3.04 0.74
N LEU A 51 6.18 -3.69 1.86
CA LEU A 51 6.70 -5.06 1.84
C LEU A 51 5.67 -6.04 1.27
N ALA A 52 4.40 -5.89 1.65
CA ALA A 52 3.32 -6.73 1.13
C ALA A 52 3.12 -6.55 -0.39
N ALA A 53 3.09 -5.31 -0.89
CA ALA A 53 2.98 -5.05 -2.32
C ALA A 53 4.17 -5.62 -3.10
N GLN A 54 5.39 -5.46 -2.59
CA GLN A 54 6.62 -5.92 -3.25
C GLN A 54 6.74 -7.44 -3.31
N ALA A 55 6.23 -8.16 -2.30
CA ALA A 55 6.24 -9.62 -2.29
C ALA A 55 5.32 -10.26 -3.36
N ALA A 56 4.48 -9.46 -4.02
CA ALA A 56 3.56 -9.92 -5.07
C ALA A 56 4.07 -9.71 -6.50
N LEU A 57 5.21 -9.01 -6.67
CA LEU A 57 5.89 -8.79 -7.94
C LEU A 57 6.94 -9.87 -8.20
#